data_AF-A0A2V7EWN0-F1
#
_entry.id   AF-A0A2V7EWN0-F1
#
_cell.length_a   1.000
_cell.length_b   1.000
_cell.length_c   1.000
_cell.angle_alpha   90.00
_cell.angle_beta   90.00
_cell.angle_gamma   90.00
#
_symmetry.space_group_name_H-M   'P 1'
#
loop_
_entity.id
_entity.type
_entity.pdbx_description
1 polymer ?
#
loop_
_entity_poly.entity_id
_entity_poly.type
_entity_poly.pdbx_seq_one_letter_code
_entity_poly.pdbx_strand_id
1 'polypeptide(L)'
;MVLGRDEFNDTRLREVADWGLMANITTRDAIGGSVFANLDRLGFALGPAVRYRRWLPSSGSVDLALGTPLVTTTTDLQPGSVFGLVRWSPNDWFAVAARPELVRRSVFLGCGPTTCNSQVQSRGRVSLGVEFGWVPGLALTGAGGLATVVLAAAIAAGGGN
;
A
#
# COMPACT_ATOMS: atom_id res chain seq x y z
N MET A 1 -0.82 -5.34 -8.90
CA MET A 1 -1.18 -4.15 -9.70
C MET A 1 -2.56 -3.67 -9.25
N VAL A 2 -2.63 -2.51 -8.60
CA VAL A 2 -3.89 -1.94 -8.09
C VAL A 2 -4.32 -0.83 -9.05
N LEU A 3 -5.50 -0.98 -9.66
CA LEU A 3 -6.10 0.03 -10.53
C LEU A 3 -7.11 0.85 -9.72
N GLY A 4 -6.61 1.86 -9.02
CA GLY A 4 -7.43 2.80 -8.25
C GLY A 4 -7.97 3.92 -9.13
N ARG A 5 -9.23 4.29 -8.91
CA ARG A 5 -9.86 5.48 -9.49
C ARG A 5 -10.14 6.45 -8.35
N ASP A 6 -9.43 7.57 -8.32
CA ASP A 6 -9.76 8.69 -7.44
C ASP A 6 -10.99 9.44 -7.99
N GLU A 7 -11.88 9.91 -7.12
CA GLU A 7 -12.99 10.83 -7.48
C GLU A 7 -12.49 12.18 -8.02
N PHE A 8 -11.19 12.45 -7.97
CA PHE A 8 -10.54 13.60 -8.59
C PHE A 8 -9.41 13.14 -9.52
N ASN A 9 -9.76 12.39 -10.58
CA ASN A 9 -9.06 12.32 -11.88
C ASN A 9 -7.51 12.42 -11.90
N ASP A 10 -6.78 11.84 -10.92
CA ASP A 10 -5.32 11.96 -10.92
C ASP A 10 -4.61 10.78 -10.21
N THR A 11 -4.70 9.58 -10.82
CA THR A 11 -3.58 8.63 -11.09
C THR A 11 -4.12 7.30 -11.65
N ARG A 12 -3.38 6.68 -12.60
CA ARG A 12 -3.80 5.47 -13.33
C ARG A 12 -3.14 4.16 -12.86
N LEU A 13 -2.04 4.21 -12.09
CA LEU A 13 -1.28 3.01 -11.70
C LEU A 13 -0.63 3.20 -10.33
N ARG A 14 -0.90 2.27 -9.42
CA ARG A 14 -0.30 2.21 -8.09
C ARG A 14 0.12 0.78 -7.77
N GLU A 15 1.25 0.65 -7.10
CA GLU A 15 1.77 -0.65 -6.67
C GLU A 15 1.98 -0.67 -5.17
N VAL A 16 1.41 -1.69 -4.53
CA VAL A 16 1.62 -1.98 -3.12
C VAL A 16 2.03 -3.42 -3.01
N ALA A 17 3.14 -3.66 -2.34
CA ALA A 17 3.60 -4.98 -1.99
C ALA A 17 3.62 -5.10 -0.46
N ASP A 18 3.23 -6.27 0.04
CA ASP A 18 3.11 -6.53 1.47
C ASP A 18 3.68 -7.92 1.74
N TRP A 19 4.72 -7.97 2.57
CA TRP A 19 5.40 -9.20 2.96
C TRP A 19 5.35 -9.36 4.47
N GLY A 20 4.88 -10.50 4.93
CA GLY A 20 4.71 -10.72 6.36
C GLY A 20 4.49 -12.17 6.74
N LEU A 21 4.44 -12.38 8.05
CA LEU A 21 4.18 -13.66 8.67
C LEU A 21 2.88 -13.57 9.47
N MET A 22 2.07 -14.61 9.39
CA MET A 22 0.81 -14.73 10.12
C MET A 22 0.83 -16.00 10.97
N ALA A 23 0.27 -15.92 12.16
CA ALA A 23 0.03 -17.03 13.06
C ALA A 23 -1.48 -17.20 13.28
N ASN A 24 -1.93 -18.46 13.25
CA ASN A 24 -3.34 -18.78 13.51
C ASN A 24 -3.63 -18.59 15.00
N ILE A 25 -4.66 -17.80 15.31
CA ILE A 25 -5.22 -17.68 16.67
C ILE A 25 -6.31 -18.75 16.85
N THR A 26 -7.14 -18.95 15.81
CA THR A 26 -8.22 -19.93 15.81
C THR A 26 -8.18 -20.75 14.52
N THR A 27 -9.12 -21.68 14.35
CA THR A 27 -9.31 -22.39 13.08
C THR A 27 -9.76 -21.49 11.92
N ARG A 28 -10.17 -20.24 12.22
CA ARG A 28 -10.69 -19.27 11.24
C ARG A 28 -10.09 -17.88 11.34
N ASP A 29 -9.15 -17.64 12.24
CA ASP A 29 -8.57 -16.32 12.48
C ASP A 29 -7.05 -16.41 12.58
N ALA A 30 -6.36 -15.47 11.96
CA ALA A 30 -4.92 -15.30 12.06
C ALA A 30 -4.55 -13.83 12.25
N ILE A 31 -3.48 -13.61 13.00
CA ILE A 31 -2.88 -12.29 13.19
C ILE A 31 -1.40 -12.35 12.82
N GLY A 32 -0.87 -11.24 12.35
CA GLY A 32 0.50 -11.20 11.89
C GLY A 32 1.09 -9.80 11.84
N GLY A 33 2.40 -9.79 11.63
CA GLY A 33 3.16 -8.61 11.30
C GLY A 33 3.61 -8.66 9.84
N SER A 34 3.71 -7.51 9.23
CA SER A 34 4.16 -7.36 7.84
C SER A 34 4.94 -6.08 7.65
N VAL A 35 5.67 -6.02 6.55
CA VAL A 35 6.27 -4.81 6.01
C VAL A 35 5.59 -4.54 4.68
N PHE A 36 5.03 -3.35 4.54
CA PHE A 36 4.47 -2.89 3.28
C PHE A 36 5.45 -1.96 2.58
N ALA A 37 5.47 -2.06 1.26
CA ALA A 37 6.05 -1.08 0.35
C ALA A 37 4.91 -0.52 -0.50
N ASN A 38 4.83 0.80 -0.57
CA ASN A 38 3.89 1.52 -1.41
C ASN A 38 4.67 2.38 -2.39
N LEU A 39 4.45 2.16 -3.68
CA LEU A 39 4.95 2.99 -4.76
C LEU A 39 3.77 3.70 -5.41
N ASP A 40 3.77 5.02 -5.27
CA ASP A 40 2.77 5.92 -5.81
C ASP A 40 3.45 7.16 -6.41
N ARG A 41 2.70 8.05 -7.07
CA ARG A 41 3.22 9.31 -7.60
C ARG A 41 3.79 10.24 -6.52
N LEU A 42 3.32 10.07 -5.28
CA LEU A 42 3.85 10.75 -4.10
C LEU A 42 5.22 10.21 -3.65
N GLY A 43 5.72 9.13 -4.25
CA GLY A 43 7.00 8.53 -3.94
C GLY A 43 6.87 7.13 -3.36
N PHE A 44 7.99 6.64 -2.85
CA PHE A 44 8.10 5.34 -2.21
C PHE A 44 7.93 5.49 -0.70
N ALA A 45 7.10 4.65 -0.10
CA ALA A 45 6.91 4.56 1.34
C ALA A 45 7.05 3.10 1.80
N LEU A 46 7.78 2.89 2.88
CA LEU A 46 8.00 1.58 3.50
C LEU A 46 7.70 1.68 5.00
N GLY A 47 7.00 0.68 5.53
CA GLY A 47 6.70 0.65 6.96
C GLY A 47 6.17 -0.68 7.45
N PRO A 48 6.10 -0.84 8.77
CA PRO A 48 5.46 -1.99 9.39
C PRO A 48 3.93 -1.85 9.30
N ALA A 49 3.27 -3.00 9.21
CA ALA A 49 1.83 -3.12 9.32
C ALA A 49 1.46 -4.35 10.16
N VAL A 50 0.40 -4.20 10.95
CA VAL A 50 -0.26 -5.31 11.62
C VAL A 50 -1.35 -5.85 10.69
N ARG A 51 -1.46 -7.16 10.60
CA ARG A 51 -2.43 -7.84 9.73
C ARG A 51 -3.34 -8.76 10.53
N TYR A 52 -4.58 -8.83 10.10
CA TYR A 52 -5.58 -9.77 10.58
C TYR A 52 -6.23 -10.44 9.37
N ARG A 53 -6.39 -11.76 9.41
CA ARG A 53 -7.05 -12.55 8.37
C ARG A 53 -8.12 -13.41 9.01
N ARG A 54 -9.29 -13.46 8.37
CA ARG A 54 -10.39 -14.33 8.74
C ARG A 54 -10.81 -15.20 7.58
N TRP A 55 -10.84 -16.51 7.78
CA TRP A 55 -11.35 -17.47 6.80
C TRP A 55 -12.88 -17.56 6.88
N LEU A 56 -13.51 -17.52 5.71
CA LEU A 56 -14.94 -17.67 5.52
C LEU A 56 -15.28 -19.15 5.21
N PRO A 57 -16.51 -19.61 5.51
CA PRO A 57 -16.90 -21.01 5.32
C PRO A 57 -16.77 -21.53 3.89
N SER A 58 -16.86 -20.64 2.90
CA SER A 58 -16.90 -20.95 1.47
C SER A 58 -15.54 -20.80 0.78
N SER A 59 -14.44 -21.21 1.42
CA SER A 59 -13.04 -21.06 0.93
C SER A 59 -12.53 -19.63 0.72
N GLY A 60 -13.32 -18.62 1.08
CA GLY A 60 -12.92 -17.22 1.00
C GLY A 60 -12.16 -16.74 2.24
N SER A 61 -11.55 -15.56 2.15
CA SER A 61 -10.95 -14.87 3.29
C SER A 61 -11.21 -13.37 3.24
N VAL A 62 -11.19 -12.74 4.41
CA VAL A 62 -11.11 -11.28 4.57
C VAL A 62 -9.82 -10.96 5.31
N ASP A 63 -9.01 -10.10 4.73
CA ASP A 63 -7.77 -9.61 5.35
C ASP A 63 -7.89 -8.11 5.61
N LEU A 64 -7.40 -7.71 6.78
CA LEU A 64 -7.27 -6.33 7.19
C LEU A 64 -5.79 -6.08 7.50
N ALA A 65 -5.25 -4.96 7.06
CA ALA A 65 -3.94 -4.48 7.50
C ALA A 65 -3.99 -3.01 7.89
N LEU A 66 -3.18 -2.63 8.87
CA LEU A 66 -2.97 -1.25 9.26
C LEU A 66 -1.49 -1.02 9.51
N GLY A 67 -0.92 -0.03 8.85
CA GLY A 67 0.49 0.32 8.94
C GLY A 67 0.74 1.81 8.92
N THR A 68 1.97 2.17 9.26
CA THR A 68 2.46 3.54 9.23
C THR A 68 3.79 3.58 8.46
N PRO A 69 4.01 4.53 7.56
CA PRO A 69 5.27 4.62 6.84
C PRO A 69 6.36 5.12 7.80
N LEU A 70 7.50 4.44 7.81
CA LEU A 70 8.69 4.84 8.57
C LEU A 70 9.77 5.42 7.66
N VAL A 71 9.88 4.89 6.44
CA VAL A 71 10.83 5.36 5.44
C VAL A 71 10.05 5.90 4.25
N THR A 72 10.35 7.12 3.85
CA THR A 72 9.73 7.77 2.69
C THR A 72 10.81 8.46 1.87
N THR A 73 10.72 8.39 0.54
CA THR A 73 11.69 9.06 -0.35
C THR A 73 11.40 10.54 -0.55
N THR A 74 10.26 11.02 -0.08
CA THR A 74 9.77 12.39 -0.25
C THR A 74 9.43 13.00 1.09
N THR A 75 9.78 14.27 1.29
CA THR A 75 9.40 15.06 2.47
C THR A 75 7.89 15.33 2.57
N ASP A 76 7.13 14.93 1.56
CA ASP A 76 5.68 15.10 1.48
C ASP A 76 4.90 14.18 2.43
N LEU A 77 5.48 13.07 2.89
CA LEU A 77 4.84 12.19 3.87
C LEU A 77 5.37 12.49 5.26
N GLN A 78 4.52 13.05 6.10
CA GLN A 78 4.84 13.34 7.48
C GLN A 78 4.51 12.17 8.43
N PRO A 79 5.23 12.09 9.58
CA PRO A 79 4.89 11.17 10.65
C PRO A 79 3.42 11.26 11.08
N GLY A 80 2.82 10.09 11.31
CA GLY A 80 1.39 9.95 11.63
C GLY A 80 0.48 9.75 10.41
N SER A 81 1.05 9.54 9.22
CA SER A 81 0.29 8.99 8.09
C SER A 81 -0.08 7.53 8.36
N VAL A 82 -1.27 7.11 7.95
CA VAL A 82 -1.79 5.74 8.21
C VAL A 82 -2.23 5.11 6.90
N PHE A 83 -1.79 3.87 6.69
CA PHE A 83 -2.07 3.09 5.49
C PHE A 83 -2.85 1.84 5.89
N GLY A 84 -4.03 1.68 5.32
CA GLY A 84 -4.90 0.55 5.54
C GLY A 84 -4.96 -0.39 4.33
N LEU A 85 -5.37 -1.62 4.60
CA LEU A 85 -5.78 -2.61 3.61
C LEU A 85 -7.04 -3.29 4.10
N VAL A 86 -8.00 -3.44 3.21
CA VAL A 86 -9.14 -4.33 3.34
C VAL A 86 -9.17 -5.18 2.08
N ARG A 87 -8.89 -6.46 2.20
CA ARG A 87 -8.86 -7.40 1.08
C ARG A 87 -9.91 -8.46 1.29
N TRP A 88 -10.75 -8.70 0.29
CA TRP A 88 -11.66 -9.83 0.25
C TRP A 88 -11.23 -10.76 -0.88
N SER A 89 -10.97 -12.02 -0.53
CA SER A 89 -10.59 -13.07 -1.48
C SER A 89 -11.70 -14.11 -1.51
N PRO A 90 -12.48 -14.27 -2.60
CA PRO A 90 -13.42 -15.38 -2.71
C PRO A 90 -12.72 -16.75 -2.82
N ASN A 91 -11.44 -16.77 -3.18
CA ASN A 91 -10.61 -17.95 -3.37
C ASN A 91 -9.11 -17.56 -3.26
N ASP A 92 -8.20 -18.51 -3.51
CA ASP A 92 -6.75 -18.30 -3.36
C ASP A 92 -6.09 -17.47 -4.49
N TRP A 93 -6.75 -17.34 -5.64
CA TRP A 93 -6.15 -16.77 -6.87
C TRP A 93 -6.62 -15.35 -7.19
N PHE A 94 -7.75 -14.92 -6.62
CA PHE A 94 -8.31 -13.60 -6.87
C PHE A 94 -8.76 -12.94 -5.58
N ALA A 95 -8.49 -11.65 -5.47
CA ALA A 95 -9.01 -10.82 -4.40
C ALA A 95 -9.31 -9.41 -4.88
N VAL A 96 -10.28 -8.78 -4.22
CA VAL A 96 -10.55 -7.35 -4.33
C VAL A 96 -10.01 -6.67 -3.09
N ALA A 97 -9.26 -5.58 -3.27
CA ALA A 97 -8.64 -4.84 -2.20
C ALA A 97 -9.07 -3.37 -2.22
N ALA A 98 -9.40 -2.84 -1.05
CA ALA A 98 -9.52 -1.43 -0.77
C ALA A 98 -8.33 -1.00 0.11
N ARG A 99 -7.72 0.13 -0.20
CA ARG A 99 -6.56 0.69 0.49
C ARG A 99 -6.92 2.10 0.95
N PRO A 100 -7.56 2.23 2.13
CA PRO A 100 -7.80 3.52 2.74
C PRO A 100 -6.50 4.08 3.31
N GLU A 101 -6.31 5.37 3.16
CA GLU A 101 -5.12 6.08 3.59
C GLU A 101 -5.47 7.41 4.21
N LEU A 102 -4.73 7.74 5.26
CA LEU A 102 -4.70 9.06 5.85
C LEU A 102 -3.28 9.60 5.66
N VAL A 103 -3.08 10.41 4.63
CA VAL A 103 -1.78 10.99 4.30
C VAL A 103 -1.65 12.35 4.99
N ARG A 104 -0.59 12.55 5.76
CA ARG A 104 -0.24 13.85 6.33
C ARG A 104 0.86 14.49 5.49
N ARG A 105 0.60 15.68 4.97
CA ARG A 105 1.53 16.40 4.08
C ARG A 105 1.71 17.86 4.49
N SER A 106 2.92 18.38 4.35
CA SER A 106 3.17 19.84 4.43
C SER A 106 2.65 20.52 3.17
N VAL A 107 1.65 21.38 3.32
CA VAL A 107 1.13 22.24 2.25
C VAL A 107 1.75 23.61 2.40
N PHE A 108 2.29 24.11 1.30
CA PHE A 108 2.90 25.42 1.23
C PHE A 108 1.82 26.51 1.13
N LEU A 109 1.75 27.40 2.13
CA LEU A 109 0.72 28.44 2.20
C LEU A 109 1.18 29.79 1.64
N GLY A 110 2.50 29.98 1.48
CA GLY A 110 3.10 31.20 0.95
C GLY A 110 4.42 31.56 1.65
N CYS A 111 5.29 32.32 0.97
CA CYS A 111 6.48 32.90 1.59
C CYS A 111 6.24 34.38 1.88
N GLY A 112 6.58 34.81 3.09
CA GLY A 112 6.86 36.20 3.41
C GLY A 112 8.32 36.56 3.09
N PRO A 113 8.75 37.79 3.40
CA PRO A 113 10.09 38.28 3.08
C PRO A 113 11.22 37.57 3.83
N THR A 114 10.95 36.90 4.96
CA THR A 114 11.97 36.24 5.79
C THR A 114 11.63 34.80 6.18
N THR A 115 10.37 34.37 6.06
CA THR A 115 9.95 33.02 6.41
C THR A 115 8.90 32.51 5.45
N CYS A 116 8.91 31.19 5.26
CA CYS A 116 7.96 30.50 4.42
C CYS A 116 6.99 29.71 5.32
N ASN A 117 5.69 29.95 5.15
CA ASN A 117 4.66 29.32 5.97
C ASN A 117 4.21 28.00 5.35
N SER A 118 4.32 26.93 6.12
CA SER A 118 3.85 25.60 5.74
C SER A 118 2.98 25.04 6.85
N GLN A 119 1.84 24.48 6.47
CA GLN A 119 0.93 23.81 7.41
C GLN A 119 0.82 22.33 7.08
N VAL A 120 0.76 21.50 8.13
CA VAL A 120 0.49 20.06 7.97
C VAL A 120 -1.00 19.87 7.77
N GLN A 121 -1.39 19.32 6.62
CA GLN A 121 -2.76 18.91 6.35
C GLN A 121 -2.86 17.40 6.28
N SER A 122 -3.95 16.86 6.83
CA SER A 122 -4.29 15.44 6.75
C SER A 122 -5.34 15.25 5.65
N ARG A 123 -5.09 14.35 4.71
CA ARG A 123 -6.03 14.03 3.63
C ARG A 123 -6.35 12.54 3.64
N GLY A 124 -7.64 12.22 3.72
CA GLY A 124 -8.15 10.87 3.50
C GLY A 124 -8.23 10.57 2.01
N ARG A 125 -7.81 9.37 1.61
CA ARG A 125 -8.02 8.82 0.27
C ARG A 125 -8.30 7.33 0.34
N VAL A 126 -9.00 6.79 -0.65
CA VAL A 126 -9.26 5.36 -0.74
C VAL A 126 -9.01 4.93 -2.17
N SER A 127 -8.15 3.93 -2.34
CA SER A 127 -7.95 3.31 -3.64
C SER A 127 -8.52 1.90 -3.64
N LEU A 128 -9.06 1.49 -4.77
CA LEU A 128 -9.60 0.15 -4.99
C LEU A 128 -8.71 -0.57 -5.99
N GLY A 129 -8.66 -1.89 -5.94
CA GLY A 129 -8.03 -2.68 -6.99
C GLY A 129 -8.22 -4.16 -6.78
N VAL A 130 -7.57 -4.92 -7.64
CA VAL A 130 -7.61 -6.38 -7.63
C VAL A 130 -6.21 -6.92 -7.39
N GLU A 131 -6.13 -8.00 -6.63
CA GLU A 131 -4.90 -8.72 -6.37
C GLU A 131 -5.04 -10.13 -6.97
N PHE A 132 -4.05 -10.53 -7.76
CA PHE A 132 -3.97 -11.87 -8.33
C PHE A 132 -2.96 -12.68 -7.51
N GLY A 133 -3.44 -13.77 -6.92
CA GLY A 133 -2.59 -14.76 -6.28
C GLY A 133 -1.89 -15.62 -7.32
N TRP A 134 -0.64 -15.99 -7.05
CA TRP A 134 0.09 -16.98 -7.83
C TRP A 134 0.11 -18.30 -7.05
N VAL A 135 0.22 -19.42 -7.78
CA VAL A 135 0.07 -20.80 -7.31
C VAL A 135 0.75 -21.04 -5.93
N PRO A 136 0.06 -21.69 -4.96
CA PRO A 136 0.66 -22.06 -3.68
C PRO A 136 1.83 -23.04 -3.89
N GLY A 137 3.01 -22.73 -3.36
CA GLY A 137 4.17 -23.66 -3.35
C GLY A 137 5.45 -23.16 -4.02
N LEU A 138 5.44 -22.00 -4.67
CA LEU A 138 6.67 -21.35 -5.13
C LEU A 138 7.04 -20.21 -4.17
N ALA A 139 8.23 -20.30 -3.58
CA ALA A 139 8.82 -19.29 -2.70
C ALA A 139 8.92 -17.93 -3.45
N LEU A 140 7.86 -17.14 -3.33
CA LEU A 140 7.63 -15.90 -4.08
C LEU A 140 8.14 -14.64 -3.38
N THR A 141 9.14 -14.78 -2.50
CA THR A 141 9.90 -13.62 -2.00
C THR A 141 10.85 -13.07 -3.08
N GLY A 142 11.29 -13.89 -4.04
CA GLY A 142 12.22 -13.47 -5.10
C GLY A 142 11.55 -12.88 -6.36
N ALA A 143 10.53 -13.55 -6.92
CA ALA A 143 9.95 -13.13 -8.19
C ALA A 143 9.01 -11.90 -8.08
N GLY A 144 8.32 -11.73 -6.94
CA GLY A 144 7.55 -10.51 -6.66
C GLY A 144 8.46 -9.28 -6.48
N GLY A 145 9.61 -9.45 -5.83
CA GLY A 145 10.66 -8.45 -5.73
C GLY A 145 11.31 -8.11 -7.07
N LEU A 146 11.53 -9.10 -7.93
CA LEU A 146 12.04 -8.87 -9.29
C LEU A 146 11.03 -8.14 -10.16
N ALA A 147 9.74 -8.46 -10.09
CA ALA A 147 8.72 -7.74 -10.84
C ALA A 147 8.61 -6.26 -10.42
N THR A 148 8.70 -5.98 -9.12
CA THR A 148 8.73 -4.59 -8.59
C THR A 148 10.01 -3.86 -9.01
N VAL A 149 11.18 -4.51 -8.95
CA VAL A 149 12.45 -3.92 -9.40
C VAL A 149 12.46 -3.67 -10.91
N VAL A 150 11.96 -4.62 -11.71
CA VAL A 150 11.87 -4.47 -13.17
C VAL A 150 10.89 -3.37 -13.55
N LEU A 151 9.75 -3.26 -12.87
CA LEU A 151 8.78 -2.21 -13.14
C LEU A 151 9.29 -0.83 -12.69
N ALA A 152 9.92 -0.75 -11.52
CA ALA A 152 10.59 0.47 -11.06
C ALA A 152 11.72 0.89 -12.01
N ALA A 153 12.51 -0.05 -12.52
CA ALA A 153 13.56 0.21 -13.51
C ALA A 153 12.99 0.65 -14.87
N ALA A 154 11.88 0.04 -15.31
CA ALA A 154 11.21 0.42 -16.56
C ALA A 154 10.62 1.85 -16.48
N ILE A 155 10.05 2.23 -15.33
CA ILE A 155 9.54 3.59 -15.11
C ILE A 155 10.69 4.60 -15.04
N ALA A 156 11.80 4.26 -14.36
CA ALA A 156 12.99 5.11 -14.29
C ALA A 156 13.66 5.29 -15.67
N ALA A 157 13.68 4.26 -16.51
CA ALA A 157 14.24 4.31 -17.85
C ALA A 157 13.32 5.03 -18.87
N GLY A 158 12.00 5.01 -18.67
CA GLY A 158 11.02 5.67 -19.56
C GLY A 158 10.80 7.16 -19.30
N GLY A 159 11.28 7.69 -18.17
CA GLY A 159 11.15 9.12 -17.81
C GLY A 159 12.28 10.03 -18.33
N GLY A 160 13.24 9.47 -19.08
CA GLY A 160 14.31 10.21 -19.74
C GLY A 160 14.04 10.37 -21.23
N ASN A 161 13.08 11.21 -21.59
CA ASN A 161 12.94 11.85 -22.91
C ASN A 161 12.18 13.16 -22.75
#